data_AF-A0A371JLB4-F1
#
_entry.id   AF-A0A371JLB4-F1
#
_cell.length_a   1.000
_cell.length_b   1.000
_cell.length_c   1.000
_cell.angle_alpha   90.00
_cell.angle_beta   90.00
_cell.angle_gamma   90.00
#
_symmetry.space_group_name_H-M   'P 1'
#
loop_
_entity.id
_entity.type
_entity.pdbx_description
1 polymer ?
#
loop_
_entity_poly.entity_id
_entity_poly.type
_entity_poly.pdbx_seq_one_letter_code
_entity_poly.pdbx_strand_id
1 'polypeptide(L)'
;MGSEIKKVDLIELERVCQEVLRLEYRLFRKNMRDPHFVDSNYKAHKELQNMMFNVRQKIEDRVYISSHAENYLQAQIMLTDYVKMGREYGLKYGKKLGVMRD
;
A
#
# COMPACT_ATOMS: atom_id res chain seq x y z
N MET A 1 4.12 -0.42 -38.44
CA MET A 1 4.78 0.26 -37.31
C MET A 1 4.71 -0.68 -36.12
N GLY A 2 5.83 -1.30 -35.74
CA GLY A 2 5.86 -2.18 -34.58
C GLY A 2 5.82 -1.32 -33.32
N SER A 3 4.76 -1.42 -32.52
CA SER A 3 4.70 -0.78 -31.21
C SER A 3 5.74 -1.47 -30.32
N GLU A 4 6.78 -0.74 -29.93
CA GLU A 4 7.82 -1.25 -29.03
C GLU A 4 7.17 -1.58 -27.67
N ILE A 5 7.08 -2.87 -27.34
CA ILE A 5 6.54 -3.33 -26.06
C ILE A 5 7.49 -2.86 -24.97
N LYS A 6 7.07 -1.88 -24.16
CA LYS A 6 7.86 -1.41 -23.02
C LYS A 6 7.84 -2.45 -21.92
N LYS A 7 9.00 -2.73 -21.33
CA LYS A 7 9.13 -3.61 -20.17
C LYS A 7 8.95 -2.80 -18.88
N VAL A 8 8.24 -3.35 -17.90
CA VAL A 8 8.23 -2.78 -16.54
C VAL A 8 9.54 -3.18 -15.85
N ASP A 9 10.24 -2.20 -15.30
CA ASP A 9 11.37 -2.46 -14.41
C ASP A 9 10.84 -2.95 -13.06
N LEU A 10 10.89 -4.27 -12.86
CA LEU A 10 10.37 -4.92 -11.65
C LEU A 10 11.23 -4.64 -10.42
N ILE A 11 12.52 -4.36 -10.59
CA ILE A 11 13.43 -4.03 -9.48
C ILE A 11 13.07 -2.64 -8.96
N GLU A 12 12.91 -1.68 -9.87
CA GLU A 12 12.46 -0.34 -9.52
C GLU A 12 11.06 -0.36 -8.92
N LEU A 13 10.14 -1.15 -9.48
CA LEU A 13 8.80 -1.31 -8.91
C LEU A 13 8.86 -1.85 -7.48
N GLU A 14 9.66 -2.89 -7.21
CA GLU A 14 9.80 -3.43 -5.86
C GLU A 14 10.34 -2.38 -4.89
N ARG A 15 11.36 -1.62 -5.30
CA ARG A 15 11.94 -0.53 -4.50
C ARG A 15 10.87 0.52 -4.14
N VAL A 16 10.10 0.97 -5.14
CA VAL A 16 9.02 1.94 -4.94
C VAL A 16 7.94 1.39 -4.02
N CYS A 17 7.51 0.15 -4.21
CA CYS A 17 6.56 -0.54 -3.34
C CYS A 17 7.01 -0.54 -1.88
N GLN A 18 8.26 -0.92 -1.62
CA GLN A 18 8.83 -0.93 -0.27
C GLN A 18 8.86 0.46 0.36
N GLU A 19 9.30 1.47 -0.39
CA GLU A 19 9.40 2.85 0.09
C GLU A 19 8.04 3.42 0.46
N VAL A 20 7.06 3.28 -0.44
CA VAL A 20 5.70 3.78 -0.25
C VAL A 20 5.04 3.06 0.94
N LEU A 21 5.12 1.73 1.01
CA LEU A 21 4.57 0.98 2.13
C LEU A 21 5.17 1.43 3.47
N ARG A 22 6.50 1.60 3.54
CA ARG A 22 7.17 2.08 4.77
C ARG A 22 6.75 3.49 5.15
N LEU A 23 6.50 4.37 4.18
CA LEU A 23 6.04 5.74 4.43
C LEU A 23 4.61 5.73 4.97
N GLU A 24 3.67 5.11 4.24
CA GLU A 24 2.26 5.10 4.61
C GLU A 24 2.03 4.37 5.93
N TYR A 25 2.74 3.27 6.18
CA TYR A 25 2.66 2.58 7.47
C TYR A 25 3.18 3.44 8.63
N ARG A 26 4.21 4.28 8.41
CA ARG A 26 4.66 5.24 9.43
C ARG A 26 3.59 6.29 9.74
N LEU A 27 2.93 6.82 8.71
CA LEU A 27 1.84 7.79 8.85
C LEU A 27 0.63 7.16 9.57
N PHE A 28 0.21 5.98 9.15
CA PHE A 28 -0.83 5.20 9.82
C PHE A 28 -0.54 5.03 11.31
N ARG A 29 0.67 4.57 11.67
CA ARG A 29 1.04 4.38 13.08
C ARG A 29 1.02 5.69 13.88
N LYS A 30 1.38 6.81 13.25
CA LYS A 30 1.33 8.15 13.87
C LYS A 30 -0.11 8.54 14.15
N ASN A 31 -1.00 8.42 13.16
CA ASN A 31 -2.43 8.75 13.30
C ASN A 31 -3.09 7.90 14.39
N MET A 32 -2.80 6.60 14.42
CA MET A 32 -3.35 5.66 15.39
C MET A 32 -2.83 5.85 16.83
N ARG A 33 -1.73 6.59 17.01
CA ARG A 33 -1.18 6.96 18.34
C ARG A 33 -1.58 8.35 18.78
N ASP A 34 -2.25 9.11 17.93
CA ASP A 34 -2.68 10.46 18.28
C ASP A 34 -3.58 10.38 19.53
N PRO A 35 -3.29 11.12 20.61
CA PRO A 35 -4.14 11.14 21.81
C PRO A 35 -5.59 11.56 21.52
N HIS A 36 -5.82 12.26 20.42
CA HIS A 36 -7.14 12.67 19.93
C HIS A 36 -7.72 11.69 18.91
N PHE A 37 -7.02 10.59 18.60
CA PHE A 37 -7.59 9.49 17.85
C PHE A 37 -8.73 8.89 18.66
N VAL A 38 -9.95 9.20 18.24
CA VAL A 38 -11.14 8.62 18.88
C VAL A 38 -11.09 7.12 18.63
N ASP A 39 -10.85 6.37 19.71
CA ASP A 39 -10.72 4.92 19.75
C ASP A 39 -12.06 4.24 19.42
N SER A 40 -12.39 4.24 18.13
CA SER A 40 -13.48 3.45 17.59
C SER A 40 -12.95 2.49 16.55
N ASN A 41 -13.40 1.24 16.64
CA ASN A 41 -13.09 0.18 15.68
C ASN A 41 -13.32 0.64 14.23
N TYR A 42 -14.38 1.42 14.02
CA TYR A 42 -14.71 2.00 12.71
C TYR A 42 -13.63 2.97 12.20
N LYS A 43 -13.20 3.95 13.02
CA LYS A 43 -12.17 4.91 12.61
C LYS A 43 -10.83 4.23 12.34
N ALA A 44 -10.47 3.24 13.17
CA ALA A 44 -9.28 2.45 12.97
C ALA A 44 -9.30 1.73 11.61
N HIS A 45 -10.41 1.06 11.28
CA HIS A 45 -10.59 0.41 9.98
C HIS A 45 -10.58 1.40 8.81
N LYS A 46 -11.15 2.59 8.99
CA LYS A 46 -11.10 3.65 7.98
C LYS A 46 -9.67 4.13 7.70
N GLU A 47 -8.87 4.34 8.74
CA GLU A 47 -7.45 4.70 8.58
C GLU A 47 -6.64 3.60 7.89
N LEU A 48 -6.95 2.33 8.18
CA LEU A 48 -6.34 1.21 7.47
C LEU A 48 -6.69 1.20 5.98
N GLN A 49 -7.95 1.44 5.64
CA GLN A 49 -8.40 1.57 4.25
C GLN A 49 -7.70 2.74 3.55
N ASN A 50 -7.58 3.89 4.22
CA ASN A 50 -6.86 5.05 3.70
C ASN A 50 -5.40 4.72 3.40
N MET A 51 -4.72 4.05 4.33
CA MET A 51 -3.34 3.61 4.13
C MET A 51 -3.21 2.68 2.91
N MET A 52 -4.08 1.66 2.79
CA MET A 52 -4.07 0.73 1.65
C MET A 52 -4.29 1.45 0.32
N PHE A 53 -5.26 2.38 0.28
CA PHE A 53 -5.56 3.19 -0.89
C PHE A 53 -4.35 4.06 -1.29
N ASN A 54 -3.75 4.77 -0.33
CA ASN A 54 -2.58 5.61 -0.57
C ASN A 54 -1.37 4.81 -1.04
N VAL A 55 -1.14 3.60 -0.49
CA VAL A 55 -0.05 2.73 -0.95
C VAL A 55 -0.21 2.45 -2.43
N ARG A 56 -1.41 2.02 -2.84
CA ARG A 56 -1.69 1.71 -4.24
C ARG A 56 -1.49 2.94 -5.14
N GLN A 57 -2.16 4.04 -4.81
CA GLN A 57 -2.15 5.25 -5.63
C GLN A 57 -0.73 5.81 -5.80
N LYS A 58 0.06 5.88 -4.72
CA LYS A 58 1.42 6.44 -4.79
C LYS A 58 2.42 5.54 -5.53
N ILE A 59 2.19 4.22 -5.58
CA ILE A 59 2.99 3.33 -6.43
C ILE A 59 2.64 3.58 -7.90
N GLU A 60 1.34 3.65 -8.23
CA GLU A 60 0.84 3.94 -9.58
C GLU A 60 1.30 5.34 -10.08
N ASP A 61 1.40 6.34 -9.20
CA ASP A 61 1.91 7.68 -9.53
C ASP A 61 3.42 7.70 -9.83
N ARG A 62 4.18 6.78 -9.22
CA ARG A 62 5.66 6.74 -9.33
C ARG A 62 6.14 5.82 -10.44
N VAL A 63 5.37 4.78 -10.76
CA VAL A 63 5.73 3.77 -11.76
C VAL A 63 4.61 3.67 -12.77
N TYR A 64 4.92 4.02 -14.02
CA TYR A 64 3.99 3.81 -15.12
C TYR A 64 3.90 2.32 -15.47
N ILE A 65 2.79 1.69 -15.07
CA ILE A 65 2.49 0.29 -15.37
C ILE A 65 1.51 0.24 -16.56
N SER A 66 2.03 0.13 -17.78
CA SER A 66 1.18 -0.03 -18.97
C SER A 66 0.57 -1.42 -19.04
N SER A 67 -0.73 -1.52 -19.37
CA SER A 67 -1.42 -2.79 -19.64
C SER A 67 -0.84 -3.58 -20.81
N HIS A 68 -0.07 -2.93 -21.69
CA HIS A 68 0.59 -3.53 -22.84
C HIS A 68 2.06 -3.87 -22.58
N ALA A 69 2.53 -3.72 -21.34
CA ALA A 69 3.90 -4.07 -20.98
C ALA A 69 4.08 -5.58 -20.83
N GLU A 70 5.25 -6.09 -21.22
CA GLU A 70 5.59 -7.52 -21.17
C GLU A 70 5.36 -8.15 -19.79
N ASN A 71 5.70 -7.40 -18.73
CA ASN A 71 5.60 -7.85 -17.34
C ASN A 71 4.41 -7.24 -16.59
N TYR A 72 3.38 -6.76 -17.29
CA TYR A 72 2.23 -6.11 -16.67
C TYR A 72 1.59 -6.95 -15.55
N LEU A 73 1.33 -8.23 -15.82
CA LEU A 73 0.69 -9.11 -14.83
C LEU A 73 1.55 -9.29 -13.57
N GLN A 74 2.86 -9.47 -13.73
CA GLN A 74 3.80 -9.58 -12.61
C GLN A 74 3.83 -8.29 -11.78
N ALA A 75 3.80 -7.12 -12.43
CA ALA A 75 3.73 -5.83 -11.76
C ALA A 75 2.43 -5.67 -10.95
N GLN A 76 1.29 -6.09 -11.50
CA GLN A 76 -0.01 -6.06 -10.80
C GLN A 76 -0.07 -7.01 -9.59
N ILE A 77 0.53 -8.20 -9.71
CA ILE A 77 0.64 -9.15 -8.61
C ILE A 77 1.47 -8.52 -7.48
N MET A 78 2.66 -7.99 -7.81
CA MET A 78 3.53 -7.34 -6.82
C MET A 78 2.82 -6.19 -6.10
N LEU A 79 2.17 -5.29 -6.84
CA LEU A 79 1.38 -4.19 -6.25
C LEU A 79 0.32 -4.71 -5.27
N THR A 80 -0.42 -5.74 -5.68
CA THR A 80 -1.46 -6.36 -4.85
C THR A 80 -0.87 -6.95 -3.57
N ASP A 81 0.27 -7.62 -3.66
CA ASP A 81 0.93 -8.23 -2.50
C ASP A 81 1.41 -7.18 -1.49
N TYR A 82 1.95 -6.05 -1.96
CA TYR A 82 2.33 -4.95 -1.06
C TYR A 82 1.13 -4.27 -0.39
N VAL A 83 -0.01 -4.15 -1.07
CA VAL A 83 -1.26 -3.67 -0.45
C VAL A 83 -1.77 -4.65 0.61
N LYS A 84 -1.71 -5.96 0.35
CA LYS A 84 -2.07 -7.01 1.33
C LYS A 84 -1.13 -6.99 2.54
N MET A 85 0.18 -6.89 2.33
CA MET A 85 1.16 -6.75 3.40
C MET A 85 0.87 -5.52 4.27
N GLY A 86 0.55 -4.38 3.64
CA GLY A 86 0.11 -3.18 4.35
C GLY A 86 -1.11 -3.44 5.23
N ARG A 87 -2.14 -4.10 4.69
CA ARG A 87 -3.34 -4.48 5.46
C ARG A 87 -2.98 -5.32 6.69
N GLU A 88 -2.15 -6.35 6.52
CA GLU A 88 -1.73 -7.24 7.61
C GLU A 88 -0.97 -6.49 8.71
N TYR A 89 -0.02 -5.63 8.31
CA TYR A 89 0.73 -4.80 9.26
C TYR A 89 -0.18 -3.85 10.03
N GLY A 90 -1.12 -3.20 9.33
CA GLY A 90 -2.07 -2.28 9.93
C GLY A 90 -3.01 -2.97 10.92
N LEU A 91 -3.59 -4.13 10.55
CA LEU A 91 -4.42 -4.94 11.45
C LEU A 91 -3.66 -5.40 12.69
N LYS A 92 -2.46 -5.96 12.51
CA LYS A 92 -1.63 -6.42 13.64
C LYS A 92 -1.33 -5.28 14.60
N TYR A 93 -1.05 -4.11 14.07
CA TYR A 93 -0.76 -2.92 14.86
C TYR A 93 -2.00 -2.37 15.57
N GLY A 94 -3.14 -2.23 14.88
CA GLY A 94 -4.39 -1.79 15.49
C GLY A 94 -4.88 -2.73 16.59
N LYS A 95 -4.78 -4.05 16.37
CA LYS A 95 -5.07 -5.06 17.42
C LYS A 95 -4.14 -4.92 18.62
N LYS A 96 -2.85 -4.68 18.40
CA LYS A 96 -1.87 -4.44 19.48
C LYS A 96 -2.22 -3.21 20.33
N LEU A 97 -2.83 -2.18 19.73
CA LEU A 97 -3.29 -0.99 20.45
C LEU A 97 -4.66 -1.18 21.12
N GLY A 98 -5.37 -2.29 20.87
CA GLY A 98 -6.71 -2.54 21.40
C GLY A 98 -7.84 -1.82 20.65
N VAL A 99 -7.52 -1.08 19.60
CA VAL A 99 -8.46 -0.20 18.87
C VAL A 99 -9.13 -0.89 17.67
N MET A 100 -8.64 -2.08 17.28
CA MET A 100 -9.27 -2.92 16.24
C MET A 100 -9.68 -4.27 16.82
N ARG A 101 -10.88 -4.71 16.46
CA ARG A 101 -11.46 -6.02 16.83
C ARG A 101 -11.95 -6.74 15.58
N ASP A 102 -11.99 -8.06 15.66
CA ASP A 102 -12.49 -8.96 14.60
C ASP A 102 -13.98 -8.73 14.30
#